data_AF-A0A963JU27-F1
#
_entry.id   AF-A0A963JU27-F1
#
_cell.length_a   1.000
_cell.length_b   1.000
_cell.length_c   1.000
_cell.angle_alpha   90.00
_cell.angle_beta   90.00
_cell.angle_gamma   90.00
#
_symmetry.space_group_name_H-M   'P 1'
#
loop_
_entity.id
_entity.type
_entity.pdbx_description
1 polymer ?
#
loop_
_entity_poly.entity_id
_entity_poly.type
_entity_poly.pdbx_seq_one_letter_code
_entity_poly.pdbx_strand_id
1 'polypeptide(L)'
;MPAHTAPNLLRDTPLLDYHHARIQTLVRERGWLRLPERERIGAVYDFVRNDVAFGYNASDDLPASAVLAEGLGQCNTKGTLLMALLRACGIACRFHG
;
A
#
# COMPACT_ATOMS: atom_id res chain seq x y z
N MET A 1 13.24 2.99 28.90
CA MET A 1 12.98 2.69 27.48
C MET A 1 11.80 3.55 27.05
N PRO A 2 11.95 4.59 26.22
CA PRO A 2 10.81 5.42 25.84
C PRO A 2 9.95 4.66 24.83
N ALA A 3 8.64 4.69 25.04
CA ALA A 3 7.65 4.12 24.16
C ALA A 3 7.70 4.81 22.79
N HIS A 4 7.80 4.02 21.71
CA HIS A 4 7.65 4.48 20.34
C HIS A 4 6.19 4.89 20.13
N THR A 5 5.88 6.17 20.30
CA THR A 5 4.54 6.70 20.03
C THR A 5 4.26 6.54 18.54
N ALA A 6 3.24 5.75 18.19
CA ALA A 6 2.85 5.39 16.82
C ALA A 6 1.74 6.26 16.15
N PRO A 7 1.53 7.58 16.41
CA PRO A 7 0.39 8.29 15.85
C PRO A 7 0.63 8.90 14.45
N ASN A 8 1.83 8.80 13.87
CA ASN A 8 2.15 9.49 12.60
C ASN A 8 2.39 8.56 11.39
N LEU A 9 2.37 7.24 11.57
CA LEU A 9 2.59 6.28 10.46
C LEU A 9 1.29 5.82 9.80
N LEU A 10 0.14 6.31 10.27
CA LEU A 10 -1.19 6.03 9.74
C LEU A 10 -1.85 7.27 9.15
N ARG A 11 -1.12 8.39 8.97
CA ARG A 11 -1.65 9.57 8.28
C ARG A 11 -1.49 9.41 6.78
N ASP A 12 -2.48 9.89 6.05
CA ASP A 12 -2.47 10.00 4.60
C ASP A 12 -1.38 10.97 4.14
N THR A 13 -0.76 10.62 3.00
CA THR A 13 0.10 11.54 2.25
C THR A 13 -0.39 11.55 0.80
N PRO A 14 -0.09 12.57 0.00
CA PRO A 14 -0.48 12.60 -1.42
C PRO A 14 -0.01 11.36 -2.20
N LEU A 15 1.11 10.76 -1.78
CA LEU A 15 1.66 9.54 -2.36
C LEU A 15 0.97 8.27 -1.83
N LEU A 16 0.62 8.26 -0.54
CA LEU A 16 -0.07 7.17 0.15
C LEU A 16 -1.54 7.53 0.33
N ASP A 17 -2.23 7.73 -0.77
CA ASP A 17 -3.64 8.11 -0.86
C ASP A 17 -4.57 6.93 -0.57
N TYR A 18 -4.31 6.21 0.53
CA TYR A 18 -4.97 4.94 0.83
C TYR A 18 -6.46 5.08 1.14
N HIS A 19 -6.96 6.29 1.44
CA HIS A 19 -8.39 6.59 1.53
C HIS A 19 -9.09 6.68 0.16
N HIS A 20 -8.35 6.70 -0.94
CA HIS A 20 -8.91 6.77 -2.28
C HIS A 20 -9.81 5.55 -2.57
N ALA A 21 -10.94 5.80 -3.25
CA ALA A 21 -11.98 4.80 -3.46
C ALA A 21 -11.47 3.51 -4.11
N ARG A 22 -10.55 3.59 -5.08
CA ARG A 22 -9.93 2.41 -5.73
C ARG A 22 -9.20 1.50 -4.75
N ILE A 23 -8.41 2.08 -3.84
CA ILE A 23 -7.66 1.33 -2.83
C ILE A 23 -8.64 0.65 -1.86
N GLN A 24 -9.60 1.42 -1.36
CA GLN A 24 -10.61 0.92 -0.42
C GLN A 24 -11.52 -0.16 -1.04
N THR A 25 -11.86 -0.03 -2.32
CA THR A 25 -12.61 -1.05 -3.07
C THR A 25 -11.80 -2.34 -3.20
N LEU A 26 -10.54 -2.27 -3.62
CA LEU A 26 -9.67 -3.45 -3.72
C LEU A 26 -9.54 -4.18 -2.37
N VAL A 27 -9.27 -3.45 -1.28
CA VAL A 27 -9.13 -4.02 0.07
C VAL A 27 -10.40 -4.75 0.49
N ARG A 28 -11.57 -4.20 0.15
CA ARG A 28 -12.88 -4.78 0.45
C ARG A 28 -13.16 -6.03 -0.40
N GLU A 29 -12.90 -5.95 -1.70
CA GLU A 29 -13.11 -7.06 -2.65
C GLU A 29 -12.20 -8.25 -2.35
N ARG A 30 -10.94 -8.00 -2.00
CA ARG A 30 -9.99 -9.04 -1.58
C ARG A 30 -10.26 -9.55 -0.16
N GLY A 31 -11.11 -8.88 0.61
CA GLY A 31 -11.51 -9.31 1.95
C GLY A 31 -10.37 -9.28 2.98
N TRP A 32 -9.28 -8.56 2.71
CA TRP A 32 -8.05 -8.60 3.51
C TRP A 32 -8.25 -8.23 4.98
N LEU A 33 -9.16 -7.30 5.28
CA LEU A 33 -9.48 -6.91 6.65
C LEU A 33 -10.04 -8.05 7.51
N ARG A 34 -10.54 -9.13 6.89
CA ARG A 34 -11.05 -10.32 7.58
C ARG A 34 -9.96 -11.34 7.89
N LEU A 35 -8.77 -11.18 7.31
CA LEU A 35 -7.64 -12.08 7.55
C LEU A 35 -6.93 -11.70 8.86
N PRO A 36 -6.35 -12.68 9.58
CA PRO A 36 -5.38 -12.41 10.64
C PRO A 36 -4.24 -11.51 10.14
N GLU A 37 -3.67 -10.70 11.03
CA GLU A 37 -2.70 -9.66 10.65
C GLU A 37 -1.54 -10.18 9.78
N ARG A 38 -0.92 -11.30 10.18
CA ARG A 38 0.18 -11.92 9.41
C ARG A 38 -0.24 -12.33 8.00
N GLU A 39 -1.40 -12.97 7.87
CA GLU A 39 -1.93 -13.43 6.58
C GLU A 39 -2.31 -12.26 5.69
N ARG A 40 -2.85 -11.20 6.27
CA ARG A 40 -3.16 -9.96 5.58
C ARG A 40 -1.91 -9.29 4.99
N ILE A 41 -0.81 -9.21 5.76
CA ILE A 41 0.47 -8.68 5.28
C ILE A 41 0.94 -9.49 4.08
N GLY A 42 0.92 -10.82 4.19
CA GLY A 42 1.31 -11.73 3.11
C GLY A 42 0.45 -11.54 1.86
N ALA A 43 -0.88 -11.52 2.02
CA ALA A 43 -1.80 -11.38 0.90
C ALA A 43 -1.66 -10.03 0.17
N VAL A 44 -1.40 -8.95 0.90
CA VAL A 44 -1.12 -7.62 0.32
C VAL A 44 0.21 -7.66 -0.45
N TYR A 45 1.25 -8.23 0.15
CA TYR A 45 2.56 -8.38 -0.50
C TYR A 45 2.47 -9.21 -1.78
N ASP A 46 1.79 -10.35 -1.72
CA ASP A 46 1.62 -11.25 -2.86
C ASP A 46 0.88 -10.57 -4.01
N PHE A 47 -0.15 -9.77 -3.71
CA PHE A 47 -0.84 -8.98 -4.72
C PHE A 47 0.09 -7.98 -5.41
N VAL A 48 0.84 -7.18 -4.66
CA VAL A 48 1.75 -6.19 -5.27
C VAL A 48 2.89 -6.88 -6.06
N ARG A 49 3.34 -8.04 -5.60
CA ARG A 49 4.39 -8.81 -6.27
C ARG A 49 3.90 -9.46 -7.57
N ASN A 50 2.72 -10.07 -7.55
CA ASN A 50 2.27 -10.98 -8.60
C ASN A 50 1.23 -10.35 -9.54
N ASP A 51 0.35 -9.50 -9.04
CA ASP A 51 -0.75 -8.90 -9.82
C ASP A 51 -0.39 -7.53 -10.41
N VAL A 52 0.63 -6.85 -9.86
CA VAL A 52 1.12 -5.57 -10.40
C VAL A 52 2.36 -5.83 -11.25
N ALA A 53 2.23 -5.68 -12.56
CA ALA A 53 3.33 -5.93 -13.50
C ALA A 53 4.49 -4.94 -13.28
N PHE A 54 5.72 -5.40 -13.52
CA PHE A 54 6.87 -4.50 -13.48
C PHE A 54 6.92 -3.70 -14.78
N GLY A 55 6.98 -2.36 -14.67
CA GLY A 55 6.92 -1.46 -15.82
C GLY A 55 7.54 -0.11 -15.51
N TYR A 56 7.70 0.70 -16.55
CA TYR A 56 8.19 2.07 -16.42
C TYR A 56 7.03 3.02 -16.16
N ASN A 57 7.06 3.72 -15.03
CA ASN A 57 6.10 4.77 -14.72
C ASN A 57 6.61 6.11 -15.26
N ALA A 58 5.70 7.02 -15.61
CA ALA A 58 6.07 8.37 -16.05
C ALA A 58 6.80 9.19 -14.97
N SER A 59 6.62 8.84 -13.69
CA SER A 59 7.28 9.46 -12.55
C SER A 59 7.31 8.50 -11.36
N ASP A 60 8.26 8.70 -10.44
CA ASP A 60 8.33 8.03 -9.14
C ASP A 60 7.29 8.55 -8.14
N ASP A 61 6.78 9.76 -8.36
CA ASP A 61 5.87 10.45 -7.42
C ASP A 61 4.38 10.13 -7.69
N LEU A 62 4.09 9.01 -8.36
CA LEU A 62 2.72 8.61 -8.66
C LEU A 62 1.98 8.18 -7.38
N PRO A 63 0.77 8.70 -7.14
CA PRO A 63 -0.10 8.23 -6.06
C PRO A 63 -0.37 6.73 -6.17
N ALA A 64 -0.50 6.04 -5.04
CA ALA A 64 -0.79 4.61 -5.00
C ALA A 64 -2.05 4.23 -5.81
N SER A 65 -3.09 5.08 -5.81
CA SER A 65 -4.29 4.85 -6.61
C SER A 65 -4.07 4.93 -8.12
N ALA A 66 -3.07 5.68 -8.59
CA ALA A 66 -2.67 5.74 -9.99
C ALA A 66 -1.89 4.48 -10.39
N VAL A 67 -0.91 4.09 -9.57
CA VAL A 67 -0.15 2.84 -9.76
C VAL A 67 -1.08 1.62 -9.81
N LEU A 68 -2.08 1.57 -8.92
CA LEU A 68 -3.09 0.51 -8.94
C LEU A 68 -3.93 0.51 -10.22
N ALA A 69 -4.31 1.68 -10.73
CA ALA A 69 -5.15 1.78 -11.92
C ALA A 69 -4.40 1.43 -13.20
N GLU A 70 -3.10 1.74 -13.27
CA GLU A 70 -2.24 1.34 -14.38
C GLU A 70 -1.90 -0.15 -14.33
N GLY A 71 -1.93 -0.79 -13.15
CA GLY A 71 -1.52 -2.17 -12.96
C GLY A 71 -0.02 -2.40 -13.21
N LEU A 72 0.75 -1.30 -13.26
CA LEU A 72 2.17 -1.26 -13.62
C LEU A 72 2.94 -0.43 -12.60
N GLY A 73 4.07 -0.96 -12.13
CA GLY A 73 4.91 -0.27 -11.16
C GLY A 73 6.38 -0.69 -11.23
N GLN A 74 7.29 0.27 -11.04
CA GLN A 74 8.70 0.03 -10.71
C GLN A 74 8.92 -0.10 -9.20
N CYS A 75 10.17 -0.23 -8.76
CA CYS A 75 10.50 -0.48 -7.35
C CYS A 75 9.88 0.54 -6.38
N ASN A 76 10.00 1.84 -6.67
CA ASN A 76 9.48 2.91 -5.81
C ASN A 76 7.95 2.95 -5.80
N THR A 77 7.32 2.93 -6.98
CA THR A 77 5.86 3.01 -7.11
C THR A 77 5.16 1.75 -6.57
N LYS A 78 5.78 0.57 -6.70
CA LYS A 78 5.32 -0.65 -6.02
C LYS A 78 5.49 -0.56 -4.50
N GLY A 79 6.60 0.01 -4.01
CA GLY A 79 6.80 0.27 -2.58
C GLY A 79 5.71 1.21 -2.02
N THR A 80 5.40 2.27 -2.75
CA THR A 80 4.30 3.20 -2.45
C THR A 80 2.95 2.49 -2.39
N LEU A 81 2.61 1.70 -3.42
CA LEU A 81 1.36 0.94 -3.45
C LEU A 81 1.28 -0.08 -2.30
N LEU A 82 2.36 -0.81 -2.03
CA LEU A 82 2.45 -1.75 -0.92
C LEU A 82 2.15 -1.08 0.41
N MET A 83 2.80 0.05 0.70
CA MET A 83 2.57 0.77 1.94
C MET A 83 1.15 1.34 2.04
N ALA A 84 0.60 1.86 0.94
CA ALA A 84 -0.78 2.36 0.93
C ALA A 84 -1.77 1.24 1.25
N LEU A 85 -1.60 0.04 0.68
CA LEU A 85 -2.46 -1.11 0.95
C LEU A 85 -2.30 -1.64 2.38
N LEU A 86 -1.08 -1.66 2.92
CA LEU A 86 -0.84 -2.01 4.32
C LEU A 86 -1.54 -1.03 5.27
N ARG A 87 -1.44 0.28 5.03
CA ARG A 87 -2.13 1.31 5.82
C ARG A 87 -3.64 1.25 5.69
N ALA A 88 -4.17 1.01 4.48
CA ALA A 88 -5.61 0.74 4.28
C ALA A 88 -6.09 -0.50 5.05
N CYS A 89 -5.18 -1.45 5.27
CA CYS A 89 -5.39 -2.63 6.07
C CYS A 89 -5.18 -2.41 7.59
N GLY A 90 -4.93 -1.18 8.04
CA GLY A 90 -4.69 -0.84 9.44
C GLY A 90 -3.28 -1.18 9.95
N ILE A 91 -2.34 -1.48 9.05
CA ILE A 91 -0.97 -1.88 9.41
C ILE A 91 -0.04 -0.67 9.29
N ALA A 92 0.57 -0.30 10.41
CA ALA A 92 1.49 0.82 10.46
C ALA A 92 2.82 0.46 9.76
N CYS A 93 3.22 1.27 8.78
CA CYS A 93 4.49 1.10 8.07
C CYS A 93 5.09 2.44 7.66
N ARG A 94 6.42 2.46 7.42
CA ARG A 94 7.17 3.62 6.92
C ARG A 94 8.24 3.18 5.93
N PHE A 95 8.64 4.09 5.03
CA PHE A 95 9.89 3.90 4.31
C PHE A 95 11.07 3.97 5.29
N HIS A 96 12.00 3.03 5.12
CA HIS A 96 13.32 3.08 5.73
C HIS A 96 14.32 3.19 4.57
N GLY A 97 15.06 4.29 4.54
CA GLY A 97 16.12 4.54 3.55
C GLY A 97 17.45 4.01 4.03
#